data_AF-R9ANQ6-F1
#
_entry.id   AF-R9ANQ6-F1
#
_cell.length_a   1.000
_cell.length_b   1.000
_cell.length_c   1.000
_cell.angle_alpha   90.00
_cell.angle_beta   90.00
_cell.angle_gamma   90.00
#
_symmetry.space_group_name_H-M   'P 1'
#
loop_
_entity.id
_entity.type
_entity.pdbx_description
1 polymer ?
#
loop_
_entity_poly.entity_id
_entity_poly.type
_entity_poly.pdbx_seq_one_letter_code
_entity_poly.pdbx_strand_id
1 'polypeptide(L)'
;SQLAGTAKSVSDALGGGSVVNPDGTVTAPSYTVNGETVTNVGDAIGELDKGWNLQSNGANTGAIKATDTVDIGTVEGEENLTVTKDGNTIQYGLNKDLKVDSVTAGDTVINTDGVTIANGPSITKSGIDAAGNKISNIADGSISAGSKDAVNGGQLNDSMTSTGDILGGGVTNEGGKLNGPFTVNDKGYDTVADAIQGETAAAKTEVEAGKNMTVESRVGDDGQTIYEVATADDVSFDSVQVGDVNIDSATGKISGVADGTIAAASKDAVNGGQLHGIADSVKNSIGGETALNPDGSITTANVGNTGKGNIHDAIDSVRGAAVAAKTTVTEGNNMVVTQSTNPDGSTN
;
A
#
# COMPACT_ATOMS: atom_id res chain seq x y z
N SER A 1 3.88 -50.03 126.82
CA SER A 1 2.68 -49.38 127.40
C SER A 1 1.85 -48.78 126.28
N GLN A 2 0.56 -48.49 126.50
CA GLN A 2 -0.28 -47.83 125.48
C GLN A 2 0.34 -46.50 125.01
N LEU A 3 0.94 -45.71 125.92
CA LEU A 3 1.61 -44.45 125.60
C LEU A 3 2.79 -44.61 124.64
N ALA A 4 3.63 -45.65 124.78
CA ALA A 4 4.73 -45.93 123.86
C ALA A 4 4.22 -46.37 122.47
N GLY A 5 3.11 -47.12 122.42
CA GLY A 5 2.42 -47.45 121.17
C GLY A 5 1.85 -46.21 120.49
N THR A 6 1.27 -45.28 121.25
CA THR A 6 0.80 -43.98 120.75
C THR A 6 1.95 -43.13 120.23
N ALA A 7 3.06 -43.01 120.97
CA ALA A 7 4.23 -42.24 120.52
C ALA A 7 4.86 -42.83 119.26
N LYS A 8 4.96 -44.16 119.15
CA LYS A 8 5.44 -44.85 117.95
C LYS A 8 4.51 -44.63 116.76
N SER A 9 3.20 -44.68 116.98
CA SER A 9 2.21 -44.34 115.95
C SER A 9 2.37 -42.91 115.45
N VAL A 10 2.71 -41.95 116.32
CA VAL A 10 2.95 -40.55 115.94
C VAL A 10 4.25 -40.41 115.16
N SER A 11 5.37 -40.99 115.62
CA SER A 11 6.65 -40.91 114.89
C SER A 11 6.54 -41.54 113.50
N ASP A 12 5.84 -42.67 113.39
CA ASP A 12 5.61 -43.35 112.11
C ASP A 12 4.71 -42.53 111.18
N ALA A 13 3.68 -41.86 111.73
CA ALA A 13 2.80 -41.00 110.96
C ALA A 13 3.49 -39.71 110.46
N LEU A 14 4.42 -39.15 111.23
CA LEU A 14 5.23 -38.01 110.80
C LEU A 14 6.25 -38.42 109.73
N GLY A 15 6.86 -39.60 109.84
CA GLY A 15 7.92 -40.03 108.92
C GLY A 15 9.14 -39.11 109.01
N GLY A 16 9.83 -38.87 107.87
CA GLY A 16 10.99 -37.97 107.81
C GLY A 16 12.14 -38.37 108.75
N GLY A 17 12.27 -39.64 109.11
CA GLY A 17 13.28 -40.12 110.06
C GLY A 17 12.94 -39.92 111.55
N SER A 18 11.71 -39.51 111.90
CA SER A 18 11.27 -39.37 113.30
C SER A 18 11.31 -40.72 114.03
N VAL A 19 11.79 -40.73 115.28
CA VAL A 19 11.84 -41.93 116.14
C VAL A 19 11.34 -41.62 117.55
N VAL A 20 10.89 -42.64 118.28
CA VAL A 20 10.58 -42.53 119.72
C VAL A 20 11.87 -42.69 120.51
N ASN A 21 12.26 -41.65 121.25
CA ASN A 21 13.41 -41.67 122.13
C ASN A 21 13.15 -42.56 123.36
N PRO A 22 14.21 -43.04 124.04
CA PRO A 22 14.06 -43.80 125.29
C PRO A 22 13.29 -43.07 126.40
N ASP A 23 13.25 -41.74 126.39
CA ASP A 23 12.49 -40.91 127.34
C ASP A 23 10.99 -40.75 126.99
N GLY A 24 10.56 -41.37 125.88
CA GLY A 24 9.18 -41.34 125.41
C GLY A 24 8.83 -40.15 124.50
N THR A 25 9.75 -39.21 124.28
CA THR A 25 9.56 -38.11 123.30
C THR A 25 9.74 -38.61 121.86
N VAL A 26 9.19 -37.87 120.89
CA VAL A 26 9.38 -38.14 119.46
C VAL A 26 10.37 -37.13 118.89
N THR A 27 11.43 -37.58 118.22
CA THR A 27 12.34 -36.66 117.51
C THR A 27 11.60 -35.95 116.38
N ALA A 28 11.94 -34.70 116.13
CA ALA A 28 11.38 -33.96 115.01
C ALA A 28 11.66 -34.69 113.67
N PRO A 29 10.74 -34.65 112.69
CA PRO A 29 11.02 -35.13 111.35
C PRO A 29 12.08 -34.24 110.68
N SER A 30 12.66 -34.74 109.58
CA SER A 30 13.53 -33.98 108.67
C SER A 30 13.01 -34.17 107.25
N TYR A 31 12.34 -33.15 106.71
CA TYR A 31 11.86 -33.13 105.33
C TYR A 31 12.76 -32.24 104.47
N THR A 32 12.95 -32.61 103.20
CA THR A 32 13.60 -31.73 102.21
C THR A 32 12.56 -31.32 101.17
N VAL A 33 12.21 -30.03 101.13
CA VAL A 33 11.20 -29.48 100.23
C VAL A 33 11.79 -28.26 99.54
N ASN A 34 11.68 -28.18 98.21
CA ASN A 34 12.24 -27.09 97.40
C ASN A 34 13.74 -26.81 97.66
N GLY A 35 14.49 -27.83 98.09
CA GLY A 35 15.93 -27.72 98.40
C GLY A 35 16.25 -27.32 99.85
N GLU A 36 15.26 -26.96 100.66
CA GLU A 36 15.42 -26.57 102.06
C GLU A 36 15.08 -27.73 103.02
N THR A 37 15.83 -27.87 104.11
CA THR A 37 15.56 -28.87 105.16
C THR A 37 14.76 -28.25 106.30
N VAL A 38 13.59 -28.83 106.61
CA VAL A 38 12.65 -28.35 107.62
C VAL A 38 12.25 -29.46 108.58
N THR A 39 11.93 -29.09 109.83
CA THR A 39 11.77 -30.06 110.93
C THR A 39 10.35 -30.23 111.45
N ASN A 40 9.35 -29.72 110.73
CA ASN A 40 7.93 -29.95 111.04
C ASN A 40 7.08 -29.88 109.77
N VAL A 41 5.84 -30.39 109.86
CA VAL A 41 4.92 -30.49 108.72
C VAL A 41 4.46 -29.12 108.22
N GLY A 42 4.27 -28.15 109.11
CA GLY A 42 3.80 -26.80 108.75
C GLY A 42 4.80 -26.08 107.87
N ASP A 43 6.07 -26.10 108.24
CA ASP A 43 7.16 -25.51 107.45
C ASP A 43 7.35 -26.23 106.12
N ALA A 44 7.24 -27.57 106.09
CA ALA A 44 7.30 -28.33 104.84
C ALA A 44 6.20 -27.94 103.84
N ILE A 45 4.97 -27.71 104.34
CA ILE A 45 3.87 -27.21 103.52
C ILE A 45 4.14 -25.75 103.10
N GLY A 46 4.69 -24.92 103.99
CA GLY A 46 5.08 -23.55 103.68
C GLY A 46 6.13 -23.46 102.58
N GLU A 47 7.15 -24.33 102.61
CA GLU A 47 8.16 -24.42 101.56
C GLU A 47 7.56 -24.89 100.23
N LEU A 48 6.64 -25.86 100.24
CA LEU A 48 5.93 -26.31 99.05
C LEU A 48 5.04 -25.20 98.45
N ASP A 49 4.39 -24.40 99.29
CA ASP A 49 3.51 -23.28 98.89
C ASP A 49 4.28 -22.10 98.26
N LYS A 50 5.62 -22.08 98.38
CA LYS A 50 6.46 -21.16 97.61
C LYS A 50 6.42 -21.45 96.11
N GLY A 51 6.01 -22.66 95.70
CA GLY A 51 5.82 -23.02 94.29
C GLY A 51 7.10 -23.04 93.47
N TRP A 52 6.96 -22.89 92.15
CA TRP A 52 8.06 -22.79 91.19
C TRP A 52 7.84 -21.64 90.22
N ASN A 53 8.90 -21.07 89.65
CA ASN A 53 8.78 -19.91 88.75
C ASN A 53 8.77 -20.35 87.28
N LEU A 54 7.83 -19.80 86.49
CA LEU A 54 7.80 -19.92 85.03
C LEU A 54 7.95 -18.53 84.40
N GLN A 55 8.91 -18.36 83.50
CA GLN A 55 9.11 -17.13 82.75
C GLN A 55 9.06 -17.42 81.24
N SER A 56 8.42 -16.53 80.47
CA SER A 56 8.41 -16.56 79.00
C SER A 56 8.79 -15.20 78.46
N ASN A 57 9.84 -15.13 77.63
CA ASN A 57 10.40 -13.88 77.10
C ASN A 57 10.65 -12.79 78.19
N GLY A 58 11.02 -13.22 79.40
CA GLY A 58 11.25 -12.32 80.54
C GLY A 58 10.00 -11.80 81.26
N ALA A 59 8.80 -12.27 80.90
CA ALA A 59 7.52 -11.90 81.54
C ALA A 59 7.01 -12.95 82.55
N ASN A 60 6.13 -12.50 83.46
CA ASN A 60 5.50 -13.20 84.60
C ASN A 60 6.44 -13.70 85.71
N THR A 61 6.37 -13.06 86.88
CA THR A 61 7.25 -13.34 88.04
C THR A 61 6.52 -13.97 89.23
N GLY A 62 5.24 -14.34 89.08
CA GLY A 62 4.49 -15.03 90.13
C GLY A 62 4.88 -16.50 90.20
N ALA A 63 5.10 -17.02 91.41
CA ALA A 63 5.34 -18.44 91.59
C ALA A 63 4.05 -19.23 91.31
N ILE A 64 4.19 -20.33 90.56
CA ILE A 64 3.15 -21.33 90.29
C ILE A 64 3.09 -22.27 91.49
N LYS A 65 1.97 -22.24 92.19
CA LYS A 65 1.73 -23.02 93.41
C LYS A 65 1.15 -24.39 93.11
N ALA A 66 1.10 -25.23 94.14
CA ALA A 66 0.35 -26.48 94.08
C ALA A 66 -1.12 -26.15 93.75
N THR A 67 -1.69 -26.86 92.76
CA THR A 67 -3.05 -26.69 92.17
C THR A 67 -3.22 -25.61 91.10
N ASP A 68 -2.23 -24.75 90.85
CA ASP A 68 -2.29 -23.82 89.73
C ASP A 68 -2.30 -24.57 88.39
N THR A 69 -3.01 -24.01 87.41
CA THR A 69 -2.98 -24.51 86.02
C THR A 69 -2.09 -23.61 85.20
N VAL A 70 -1.09 -24.21 84.56
CA VAL A 70 -0.29 -23.55 83.53
C VAL A 70 -0.87 -23.92 82.17
N ASP A 71 -1.40 -22.93 81.48
CA ASP A 71 -1.83 -23.09 80.09
C ASP A 71 -0.65 -22.84 79.15
N ILE A 72 -0.36 -23.80 78.28
CA ILE A 72 0.73 -23.75 77.31
C ILE A 72 0.10 -23.98 75.93
N GLY A 73 -0.25 -22.87 75.29
CA GLY A 73 -0.91 -22.82 73.99
C GLY A 73 -0.36 -21.72 73.09
N THR A 74 -1.14 -21.34 72.08
CA THR A 74 -0.84 -20.21 71.19
C THR A 74 -1.56 -18.94 71.66
N VAL A 75 -1.18 -17.80 71.08
CA VAL A 75 -1.93 -16.55 71.28
C VAL A 75 -3.30 -16.63 70.61
N GLU A 76 -4.27 -15.86 71.10
CA GLU A 76 -5.61 -15.82 70.52
C GLU A 76 -5.57 -15.43 69.03
N GLY A 77 -6.28 -16.20 68.21
CA GLY A 77 -6.34 -15.97 66.76
C GLY A 77 -5.12 -16.45 65.96
N GLU A 78 -4.13 -17.08 66.60
CA GLU A 78 -3.04 -17.73 65.87
C GLU A 78 -3.57 -18.95 65.08
N GLU A 79 -3.35 -18.94 63.76
CA GLU A 79 -3.84 -19.95 62.82
C GLU A 79 -2.70 -20.81 62.24
N ASN A 80 -1.43 -20.43 62.44
CA ASN A 80 -0.27 -21.08 61.82
C ASN A 80 0.39 -22.12 62.73
N LEU A 81 0.22 -22.02 64.04
CA LEU A 81 0.80 -22.95 65.01
C LEU A 81 -0.28 -23.82 65.65
N THR A 82 -0.02 -25.11 65.75
CA THR A 82 -0.81 -26.05 66.53
C THR A 82 -0.03 -26.49 67.75
N VAL A 83 -0.68 -26.47 68.90
CA VAL A 83 -0.15 -27.00 70.16
C VAL A 83 -1.07 -28.09 70.65
N THR A 84 -0.56 -29.30 70.86
CA THR A 84 -1.32 -30.42 71.44
C THR A 84 -0.60 -31.01 72.63
N LYS A 85 -1.37 -31.61 73.53
CA LYS A 85 -0.86 -32.36 74.68
C LYS A 85 -1.10 -33.85 74.48
N ASP A 86 -0.04 -34.64 74.63
CA ASP A 86 -0.11 -36.10 74.67
C ASP A 86 0.61 -36.60 75.93
N GLY A 87 -0.16 -37.05 76.91
CA GLY A 87 0.34 -37.37 78.25
C GLY A 87 1.04 -36.18 78.90
N ASN A 88 2.35 -36.32 79.14
CA ASN A 88 3.20 -35.28 79.74
C ASN A 88 4.02 -34.49 78.70
N THR A 89 3.77 -34.71 77.40
CA THR A 89 4.47 -34.03 76.30
C THR A 89 3.59 -32.96 75.68
N ILE A 90 4.15 -31.77 75.47
CA ILE A 90 3.55 -30.72 74.65
C ILE A 90 4.21 -30.78 73.27
N GLN A 91 3.41 -30.88 72.23
CA GLN A 91 3.86 -30.97 70.84
C GLN A 91 3.52 -29.68 70.11
N TYR A 92 4.52 -29.11 69.43
CA TYR A 92 4.37 -27.95 68.56
C TYR A 92 4.43 -28.41 67.12
N GLY A 93 3.49 -27.95 66.31
CA GLY A 93 3.46 -28.16 64.88
C GLY A 93 3.21 -26.86 64.15
N LEU A 94 3.88 -26.69 63.01
CA LEU A 94 3.49 -25.71 62.01
C LEU A 94 2.36 -26.30 61.17
N ASN A 95 1.30 -25.54 60.95
CA ASN A 95 0.21 -25.95 60.10
C ASN A 95 0.66 -26.05 58.64
N LYS A 96 0.05 -26.96 57.89
CA LYS A 96 0.42 -27.20 56.49
C LYS A 96 0.01 -26.04 55.59
N ASP A 97 -1.12 -25.43 55.90
CA ASP A 97 -1.60 -24.20 55.29
C ASP A 97 -1.25 -23.04 56.22
N LEU A 98 -0.60 -22.02 55.66
CA LEU A 98 -0.15 -20.85 56.40
C LEU A 98 -0.86 -19.60 55.92
N LYS A 99 -1.27 -18.79 56.88
CA LYS A 99 -1.85 -17.46 56.67
C LYS A 99 -0.85 -16.42 57.13
N VAL A 100 -0.21 -15.79 56.15
CA VAL A 100 0.87 -14.82 56.35
C VAL A 100 0.68 -13.64 55.41
N ASP A 101 1.15 -12.47 55.82
CA ASP A 101 1.11 -11.27 54.97
C ASP A 101 2.22 -11.28 53.91
N SER A 102 3.39 -11.86 54.26
CA SER A 102 4.54 -11.95 53.37
C SER A 102 5.47 -13.11 53.71
N VAL A 103 6.10 -13.68 52.68
CA VAL A 103 7.24 -14.59 52.78
C VAL A 103 8.40 -13.99 52.00
N THR A 104 9.55 -13.87 52.66
CA THR A 104 10.81 -13.46 52.01
C THR A 104 11.77 -14.65 52.03
N ALA A 105 12.19 -15.09 50.85
CA ALA A 105 13.13 -16.20 50.65
C ALA A 105 14.27 -15.73 49.72
N GLY A 106 15.38 -15.30 50.33
CA GLY A 106 16.41 -14.57 49.59
C GLY A 106 15.84 -13.30 48.98
N ASP A 107 16.03 -13.10 47.68
CA ASP A 107 15.52 -11.96 46.93
C ASP A 107 14.07 -12.10 46.47
N THR A 108 13.44 -13.26 46.70
CA THR A 108 12.04 -13.50 46.32
C THR A 108 11.12 -13.08 47.46
N VAL A 109 10.13 -12.26 47.14
CA VAL A 109 9.05 -11.86 48.05
C VAL A 109 7.74 -12.36 47.46
N ILE A 110 6.98 -13.07 48.30
CA ILE A 110 5.58 -13.44 48.05
C ILE A 110 4.75 -12.68 49.06
N ASN A 111 3.81 -11.86 48.60
CA ASN A 111 2.96 -11.05 49.48
C ASN A 111 1.56 -10.87 48.87
N THR A 112 0.79 -9.96 49.44
CA THR A 112 -0.59 -9.68 49.00
C THR A 112 -0.70 -9.13 47.57
N ASP A 113 0.39 -8.68 46.94
CA ASP A 113 0.40 -8.16 45.57
C ASP A 113 0.86 -9.17 44.52
N GLY A 114 1.56 -10.23 44.92
CA GLY A 114 2.02 -11.31 44.03
C GLY A 114 3.40 -11.83 44.38
N VAL A 115 4.21 -12.10 43.36
CA VAL A 115 5.59 -12.60 43.47
C VAL A 115 6.54 -11.62 42.81
N THR A 116 7.58 -11.21 43.54
CA THR A 116 8.63 -10.32 43.04
C THR A 116 10.01 -10.88 43.34
N ILE A 117 10.93 -10.81 42.38
CA ILE A 117 12.35 -11.10 42.58
C ILE A 117 13.11 -9.77 42.49
N ALA A 118 13.90 -9.42 43.50
CA ALA A 118 14.67 -8.18 43.48
C ALA A 118 15.61 -8.12 42.26
N ASN A 119 15.55 -7.02 41.50
CA ASN A 119 16.27 -6.84 40.22
C ASN A 119 15.97 -7.94 39.18
N GLY A 120 14.83 -8.62 39.28
CA GLY A 120 14.42 -9.71 38.40
C GLY A 120 12.94 -9.64 38.03
N PRO A 121 12.40 -10.70 37.40
CA PRO A 121 11.02 -10.74 36.97
C PRO A 121 10.01 -10.61 38.13
N SER A 122 8.81 -10.15 37.81
CA SER A 122 7.68 -10.11 38.75
C SER A 122 6.36 -10.52 38.11
N ILE A 123 5.46 -11.05 38.94
CA ILE A 123 4.07 -11.37 38.60
C ILE A 123 3.20 -10.76 39.70
N THR A 124 2.47 -9.71 39.37
CA THR A 124 1.65 -8.95 40.33
C THR A 124 0.24 -8.74 39.80
N LYS A 125 -0.64 -8.14 40.60
CA LYS A 125 -1.98 -7.70 40.15
C LYS A 125 -1.93 -6.75 38.95
N SER A 126 -0.81 -6.06 38.72
CA SER A 126 -0.61 -5.14 37.60
C SER A 126 -0.16 -5.84 36.32
N GLY A 127 0.17 -7.14 36.38
CA GLY A 127 0.65 -7.94 35.25
C GLY A 127 2.00 -8.60 35.48
N ILE A 128 2.69 -8.90 34.39
CA ILE A 128 3.98 -9.59 34.37
C ILE A 128 5.05 -8.62 33.87
N ASP A 129 6.14 -8.49 34.63
CA ASP A 129 7.35 -7.79 34.18
C ASP A 129 8.49 -8.80 34.03
N ALA A 130 9.08 -8.87 32.84
CA ALA A 130 10.22 -9.74 32.55
C ALA A 130 11.56 -9.13 32.99
N ALA A 131 11.58 -7.89 33.46
CA ALA A 131 12.77 -7.15 33.88
C ALA A 131 13.86 -7.10 32.79
N GLY A 132 13.44 -6.87 31.54
CA GLY A 132 14.33 -6.81 30.37
C GLY A 132 14.85 -8.18 29.88
N ASN A 133 14.46 -9.29 30.52
CA ASN A 133 14.83 -10.62 30.07
C ASN A 133 13.99 -11.07 28.86
N LYS A 134 14.55 -12.01 28.08
CA LYS A 134 13.80 -12.71 27.04
C LYS A 134 12.79 -13.67 27.68
N ILE A 135 11.59 -13.74 27.11
CA ILE A 135 10.60 -14.78 27.42
C ILE A 135 10.70 -15.86 26.35
N SER A 136 11.23 -17.03 26.70
CA SER A 136 11.47 -18.15 25.77
C SER A 136 10.43 -19.25 25.90
N ASN A 137 10.43 -20.20 24.95
CA ASN A 137 9.51 -21.36 24.90
C ASN A 137 8.03 -20.97 24.82
N ILE A 138 7.75 -19.85 24.15
CA ILE A 138 6.40 -19.43 23.80
C ILE A 138 5.97 -20.22 22.57
N ALA A 139 4.94 -21.06 22.74
CA ALA A 139 4.27 -21.73 21.62
C ALA A 139 3.64 -20.70 20.67
N ASP A 140 3.33 -21.11 19.45
CA ASP A 140 2.68 -20.23 18.47
C ASP A 140 1.33 -19.73 19.01
N GLY A 141 1.18 -18.42 19.10
CA GLY A 141 -0.07 -17.77 19.47
C GLY A 141 -1.07 -17.77 18.32
N SER A 142 -2.37 -17.71 18.59
CA SER A 142 -3.36 -17.56 17.52
C SER A 142 -3.21 -16.21 16.80
N ILE A 143 -3.05 -16.23 15.47
CA ILE A 143 -3.07 -15.03 14.62
C ILE A 143 -4.47 -14.91 14.02
N SER A 144 -5.36 -14.26 14.75
CA SER A 144 -6.75 -14.04 14.34
C SER A 144 -7.29 -12.72 14.89
N ALA A 145 -8.33 -12.17 14.26
CA ALA A 145 -8.93 -10.92 14.69
C ALA A 145 -9.43 -11.04 16.15
N GLY A 146 -8.92 -10.17 17.02
CA GLY A 146 -9.29 -10.14 18.44
C GLY A 146 -8.44 -11.04 19.36
N SER A 147 -7.50 -11.83 18.83
CA SER A 147 -6.57 -12.66 19.62
C SER A 147 -5.81 -11.83 20.67
N LYS A 148 -5.52 -12.47 21.81
CA LYS A 148 -4.76 -11.92 22.95
C LYS A 148 -3.54 -12.78 23.29
N ASP A 149 -3.22 -13.73 22.44
CA ASP A 149 -2.08 -14.62 22.64
C ASP A 149 -0.77 -13.87 22.37
N ALA A 150 0.28 -14.22 23.13
CA ALA A 150 1.62 -13.80 22.78
C ALA A 150 2.07 -14.50 21.49
N VAL A 151 2.72 -13.78 20.59
CA VAL A 151 3.35 -14.34 19.39
C VAL A 151 4.85 -14.53 19.62
N ASN A 152 5.42 -15.57 19.02
CA ASN A 152 6.86 -15.82 19.10
C ASN A 152 7.61 -15.31 17.86
N GLY A 153 8.94 -15.42 17.90
CA GLY A 153 9.80 -14.96 16.81
C GLY A 153 9.62 -15.72 15.49
N GLY A 154 9.22 -17.01 15.53
CA GLY A 154 8.95 -17.79 14.33
C GLY A 154 7.76 -17.24 13.54
N GLN A 155 6.68 -16.91 14.23
CA GLN A 155 5.49 -16.31 13.62
C GLN A 155 5.77 -14.93 13.00
N LEU A 156 6.55 -14.09 13.70
CA LEU A 156 6.98 -12.80 13.15
C LEU A 156 7.87 -12.99 11.92
N ASN A 157 8.79 -13.96 11.97
CA ASN A 157 9.66 -14.30 10.85
C ASN A 157 8.85 -14.76 9.62
N ASP A 158 7.85 -15.60 9.80
CA ASP A 158 7.02 -16.08 8.69
C ASP A 158 6.22 -14.94 8.05
N SER A 159 5.69 -14.01 8.86
CA SER A 159 5.01 -12.81 8.35
C SER A 159 5.94 -11.91 7.52
N MET A 160 7.19 -11.75 7.96
CA MET A 160 8.18 -10.96 7.22
C MET A 160 8.60 -11.68 5.93
N THR A 161 8.87 -12.98 5.98
CA THR A 161 9.15 -13.79 4.79
C THR A 161 8.03 -13.68 3.76
N SER A 162 6.76 -13.79 4.17
CA SER A 162 5.62 -13.62 3.26
C SER A 162 5.58 -12.24 2.61
N THR A 163 5.99 -11.18 3.31
CA THR A 163 6.11 -9.84 2.74
C THR A 163 7.27 -9.78 1.73
N GLY A 164 8.41 -10.39 2.07
CA GLY A 164 9.56 -10.51 1.17
C GLY A 164 9.23 -11.25 -0.12
N ASP A 165 8.47 -12.34 -0.05
CA ASP A 165 8.02 -13.11 -1.22
C ASP A 165 7.11 -12.29 -2.14
N ILE A 166 6.22 -11.47 -1.58
CA ILE A 166 5.34 -10.57 -2.33
C ILE A 166 6.15 -9.49 -3.06
N LEU A 167 7.19 -8.97 -2.41
CA LEU A 167 8.13 -8.05 -3.04
C LEU A 167 8.95 -8.78 -4.14
N GLY A 168 9.41 -9.99 -3.87
CA GLY A 168 10.21 -10.77 -4.80
C GLY A 168 11.60 -10.16 -5.02
N GLY A 169 12.16 -10.35 -6.22
CA GLY A 169 13.41 -9.68 -6.62
C GLY A 169 14.66 -10.04 -5.80
N GLY A 170 14.63 -11.12 -5.01
CA GLY A 170 15.75 -11.50 -4.15
C GLY A 170 15.74 -10.87 -2.76
N VAL A 171 14.65 -10.22 -2.35
CA VAL A 171 14.47 -9.73 -0.97
C VAL A 171 14.55 -10.91 0.00
N THR A 172 15.40 -10.79 1.02
CA THR A 172 15.56 -11.78 2.09
C THR A 172 15.05 -11.26 3.42
N ASN A 173 14.67 -12.17 4.31
CA ASN A 173 14.34 -11.86 5.70
C ASN A 173 15.49 -12.36 6.61
N GLU A 174 16.18 -11.43 7.27
CA GLU A 174 17.20 -11.75 8.28
C GLU A 174 16.72 -11.27 9.65
N GLY A 175 16.20 -12.20 10.45
CA GLY A 175 15.82 -11.91 11.83
C GLY A 175 14.68 -10.91 11.99
N GLY A 176 13.72 -10.89 11.04
CA GLY A 176 12.59 -9.96 11.03
C GLY A 176 12.85 -8.66 10.31
N LYS A 177 14.02 -8.50 9.69
CA LYS A 177 14.35 -7.36 8.83
C LYS A 177 14.39 -7.82 7.38
N LEU A 178 13.63 -7.14 6.52
CA LEU A 178 13.74 -7.30 5.07
C LEU A 178 14.99 -6.60 4.56
N ASN A 179 15.81 -7.32 3.81
CA ASN A 179 17.01 -6.80 3.15
C ASN A 179 16.89 -6.99 1.64
N GLY A 180 17.31 -5.96 0.90
CA GLY A 180 17.43 -6.01 -0.55
C GLY A 180 18.68 -6.76 -1.04
N PRO A 181 18.93 -6.74 -2.35
CA PRO A 181 18.27 -5.85 -3.33
C PRO A 181 16.87 -6.31 -3.69
N PHE A 182 15.99 -5.35 -3.97
CA PHE A 182 14.77 -5.58 -4.73
C PHE A 182 15.12 -5.52 -6.21
N THR A 183 15.21 -6.69 -6.86
CA THR A 183 15.62 -6.79 -8.25
C THR A 183 14.44 -6.73 -9.20
N VAL A 184 14.45 -5.77 -10.13
CA VAL A 184 13.49 -5.67 -11.24
C VAL A 184 14.29 -5.55 -12.53
N ASN A 185 13.94 -6.34 -13.56
CA ASN A 185 14.61 -6.34 -14.87
C ASN A 185 16.15 -6.40 -14.74
N ASP A 186 16.64 -7.34 -13.94
CA ASP A 186 18.07 -7.58 -13.65
C ASP A 186 18.83 -6.41 -12.99
N LYS A 187 18.12 -5.38 -12.50
CA LYS A 187 18.71 -4.28 -11.73
C LYS A 187 18.27 -4.34 -10.27
N GLY A 188 19.23 -4.26 -9.37
CA GLY A 188 18.97 -4.21 -7.92
C GLY A 188 18.68 -2.80 -7.44
N TYR A 189 17.68 -2.68 -6.57
CA TYR A 189 17.27 -1.44 -5.93
C TYR A 189 17.20 -1.60 -4.41
N ASP A 190 17.47 -0.54 -3.66
CA ASP A 190 17.40 -0.57 -2.19
C ASP A 190 15.96 -0.51 -1.68
N THR A 191 15.07 0.15 -2.41
CA THR A 191 13.65 0.28 -2.08
C THR A 191 12.75 0.03 -3.29
N VAL A 192 11.49 -0.32 -3.02
CA VAL A 192 10.45 -0.42 -4.06
C VAL A 192 10.25 0.92 -4.79
N ALA A 193 10.37 2.04 -4.08
CA ALA A 193 10.22 3.37 -4.67
C ALA A 193 11.35 3.67 -5.66
N ASP A 194 12.58 3.30 -5.34
CA ASP A 194 13.72 3.46 -6.25
C ASP A 194 13.58 2.55 -7.47
N ALA A 195 13.06 1.34 -7.28
CA ALA A 195 12.78 0.42 -8.37
C ALA A 195 11.73 0.96 -9.34
N ILE A 196 10.61 1.48 -8.82
CA ILE A 196 9.56 2.09 -9.64
C ILE A 196 10.12 3.29 -10.41
N GLN A 197 10.85 4.19 -9.73
CA GLN A 197 11.45 5.36 -10.37
C GLN A 197 12.48 4.97 -11.43
N GLY A 198 13.38 4.03 -11.09
CA GLY A 198 14.44 3.54 -11.98
C GLY A 198 13.89 2.85 -13.22
N GLU A 199 12.88 1.98 -13.07
CA GLU A 199 12.25 1.31 -14.21
C GLU A 199 11.35 2.24 -15.03
N THR A 200 10.69 3.22 -14.41
CA THR A 200 9.94 4.26 -15.15
C THR A 200 10.89 5.14 -15.97
N ALA A 201 12.05 5.51 -15.42
CA ALA A 201 13.06 6.25 -16.16
C ALA A 201 13.73 5.41 -17.26
N ALA A 202 13.85 4.10 -17.05
CA ALA A 202 14.38 3.16 -18.03
C ALA A 202 13.35 2.79 -19.12
N ALA A 203 12.06 2.99 -18.88
CA ALA A 203 11.02 2.81 -19.88
C ALA A 203 11.24 3.80 -21.02
N LYS A 204 11.71 3.28 -22.16
CA LYS A 204 11.99 4.07 -23.34
C LYS A 204 10.95 3.77 -24.41
N THR A 205 10.40 4.82 -24.99
CA THR A 205 9.65 4.74 -26.24
C THR A 205 10.47 5.48 -27.29
N GLU A 206 10.78 4.78 -28.37
CA GLU A 206 11.51 5.32 -29.51
C GLU A 206 10.51 5.61 -30.63
N VAL A 207 10.49 6.85 -31.09
CA VAL A 207 9.69 7.29 -32.24
C VAL A 207 10.63 7.99 -33.19
N GLU A 208 10.79 7.43 -34.38
CA GLU A 208 11.62 7.98 -35.43
C GLU A 208 10.75 8.57 -36.55
N ALA A 209 11.15 9.73 -37.06
CA ALA A 209 10.48 10.37 -38.17
C ALA A 209 10.79 9.64 -39.50
N GLY A 210 9.75 9.22 -40.21
CA GLY A 210 9.86 8.73 -41.59
C GLY A 210 10.08 9.87 -42.60
N LYS A 211 10.39 9.51 -43.86
CA LYS A 211 10.84 10.42 -44.95
C LYS A 211 9.99 11.70 -45.19
N ASN A 212 8.71 11.74 -44.79
CA ASN A 212 7.78 12.87 -44.98
C ASN A 212 7.10 13.33 -43.68
N MET A 213 7.62 12.92 -42.52
CA MET A 213 7.03 13.24 -41.23
C MET A 213 8.01 14.06 -40.40
N THR A 214 7.49 14.90 -39.52
CA THR A 214 8.22 15.48 -38.39
C THR A 214 7.75 14.80 -37.10
N VAL A 215 8.67 14.68 -36.14
CA VAL A 215 8.37 14.21 -34.79
C VAL A 215 8.97 15.22 -33.83
N GLU A 216 8.12 15.93 -33.09
CA GLU A 216 8.54 16.81 -32.02
C GLU A 216 8.16 16.19 -30.67
N SER A 217 8.89 16.52 -29.62
CA SER A 217 8.57 16.05 -28.28
C SER A 217 8.32 17.21 -27.32
N ARG A 218 7.39 16.99 -26.40
CA ARG A 218 7.16 17.88 -25.25
C ARG A 218 6.88 17.06 -24.01
N VAL A 219 7.02 17.70 -22.85
CA VAL A 219 6.61 17.14 -21.57
C VAL A 219 5.12 17.43 -21.38
N GLY A 220 4.33 16.38 -21.12
CA GLY A 220 2.93 16.50 -20.74
C GLY A 220 2.76 16.90 -19.27
N ASP A 221 1.51 17.12 -18.88
CA ASP A 221 1.19 17.62 -17.53
C ASP A 221 1.57 16.62 -16.42
N ASP A 222 1.63 15.32 -16.73
CA ASP A 222 2.05 14.27 -15.79
C ASP A 222 3.54 13.92 -15.89
N GLY A 223 4.33 14.73 -16.60
CA GLY A 223 5.77 14.52 -16.79
C GLY A 223 6.16 13.48 -17.86
N GLN A 224 5.18 12.90 -18.57
CA GLN A 224 5.44 11.98 -19.67
C GLN A 224 5.92 12.69 -20.94
N THR A 225 6.74 12.03 -21.75
CA THR A 225 7.08 12.52 -23.08
C THR A 225 5.92 12.27 -24.05
N ILE A 226 5.42 13.34 -24.67
CA ILE A 226 4.46 13.27 -25.78
C ILE A 226 5.21 13.49 -27.08
N TYR A 227 5.07 12.56 -28.04
CA TYR A 227 5.57 12.70 -29.40
C TYR A 227 4.46 13.23 -30.32
N GLU A 228 4.66 14.41 -30.89
CA GLU A 228 3.78 15.02 -31.88
C GLU A 228 4.30 14.70 -33.27
N VAL A 229 3.51 13.93 -34.04
CA VAL A 229 3.88 13.45 -35.36
C VAL A 229 3.04 14.17 -36.40
N ALA A 230 3.67 14.94 -37.28
CA ALA A 230 3.00 15.71 -38.33
C ALA A 230 3.58 15.36 -39.70
N THR A 231 2.81 15.56 -40.77
CA THR A 231 3.44 15.65 -42.09
C THR A 231 4.36 16.84 -42.05
N ALA A 232 5.60 16.67 -42.50
CA ALA A 232 6.43 17.81 -42.73
C ALA A 232 5.68 18.78 -43.67
N ASP A 233 5.80 20.08 -43.42
CA ASP A 233 5.24 21.11 -44.32
C ASP A 233 5.71 20.89 -45.76
N ASP A 234 6.92 20.32 -45.87
CA ASP A 234 7.52 19.83 -47.11
C ASP A 234 7.51 18.30 -47.16
N VAL A 235 6.86 17.74 -48.19
CA VAL A 235 6.73 16.28 -48.40
C VAL A 235 7.39 15.83 -49.71
N SER A 236 8.01 14.66 -49.69
CA SER A 236 8.72 14.04 -50.82
C SER A 236 8.15 12.67 -51.19
N PHE A 237 7.58 12.52 -52.39
CA PHE A 237 7.11 11.24 -52.91
C PHE A 237 7.88 10.87 -54.20
N ASP A 238 8.31 9.62 -54.35
CA ASP A 238 9.15 9.19 -55.51
C ASP A 238 8.38 9.21 -56.84
N SER A 239 7.08 8.95 -56.77
CA SER A 239 6.11 9.49 -57.71
C SER A 239 4.98 10.02 -56.85
N VAL A 240 4.75 11.31 -56.92
CA VAL A 240 3.35 11.72 -56.90
C VAL A 240 2.91 11.60 -58.34
N GLN A 241 1.83 10.90 -58.58
CA GLN A 241 1.15 11.01 -59.85
C GLN A 241 0.59 12.45 -59.96
N VAL A 242 1.38 13.40 -60.52
CA VAL A 242 1.13 14.87 -60.58
C VAL A 242 1.85 15.67 -61.71
N GLY A 243 2.39 15.11 -62.79
CA GLY A 243 2.79 15.81 -64.07
C GLY A 243 3.41 17.23 -64.08
N ASP A 244 3.23 17.99 -65.18
CA ASP A 244 3.51 19.44 -65.28
C ASP A 244 2.53 20.29 -64.47
N VAL A 245 1.79 19.64 -63.58
CA VAL A 245 0.59 20.10 -62.93
C VAL A 245 1.04 20.82 -61.66
N ASN A 246 1.01 22.14 -61.70
CA ASN A 246 1.15 22.97 -60.51
C ASN A 246 -0.24 23.25 -59.95
N ILE A 247 -0.49 22.95 -58.67
CA ILE A 247 -1.72 23.28 -57.95
C ILE A 247 -1.45 24.52 -57.10
N ASP A 248 -1.88 25.67 -57.59
CA ASP A 248 -1.72 26.94 -56.88
C ASP A 248 -2.79 27.04 -55.78
N SER A 249 -2.36 27.12 -54.51
CA SER A 249 -3.28 27.20 -53.38
C SER A 249 -4.00 28.55 -53.26
N ALA A 250 -3.42 29.61 -53.81
CA ALA A 250 -3.99 30.95 -53.77
C ALA A 250 -4.93 31.21 -54.95
N THR A 251 -4.59 30.70 -56.14
CA THR A 251 -5.38 30.93 -57.37
C THR A 251 -6.21 29.73 -57.82
N GLY A 252 -6.00 28.56 -57.22
CA GLY A 252 -6.68 27.30 -57.54
C GLY A 252 -6.29 26.72 -58.90
N LYS A 253 -5.29 27.28 -59.59
CA LYS A 253 -4.96 26.89 -60.95
C LYS A 253 -4.13 25.62 -60.95
N ILE A 254 -4.54 24.71 -61.84
CA ILE A 254 -3.73 23.59 -62.30
C ILE A 254 -3.07 24.00 -63.61
N SER A 255 -1.87 24.56 -63.50
CA SER A 255 -1.13 25.04 -64.65
C SER A 255 -0.09 24.03 -65.10
N GLY A 256 0.48 24.27 -66.28
CA GLY A 256 1.59 23.50 -66.84
C GLY A 256 1.17 22.20 -67.52
N VAL A 257 -0.05 21.72 -67.32
CA VAL A 257 -0.67 20.63 -68.08
C VAL A 257 -0.26 20.64 -69.57
N ALA A 258 0.47 19.61 -70.01
CA ALA A 258 0.80 19.39 -71.42
C ALA A 258 -0.47 19.17 -72.26
N ASP A 259 -0.34 19.26 -73.58
CA ASP A 259 -1.45 18.90 -74.48
C ASP A 259 -1.83 17.44 -74.24
N GLY A 260 -2.96 17.25 -73.57
CA GLY A 260 -3.47 15.92 -73.30
C GLY A 260 -3.81 15.25 -74.62
N THR A 261 -3.50 13.97 -74.73
CA THR A 261 -3.93 13.20 -75.90
C THR A 261 -5.45 13.31 -76.04
N ILE A 262 -5.96 13.92 -77.12
CA ILE A 262 -7.42 14.08 -77.35
C ILE A 262 -7.96 12.82 -78.02
N ALA A 263 -8.44 11.88 -77.21
CA ALA A 263 -9.07 10.63 -77.64
C ALA A 263 -10.05 10.11 -76.57
N ALA A 264 -11.03 9.26 -76.95
CA ALA A 264 -12.12 8.81 -76.08
C ALA A 264 -11.70 8.09 -74.77
N ALA A 265 -10.45 7.62 -74.65
CA ALA A 265 -9.93 6.86 -73.50
C ALA A 265 -8.72 7.48 -72.78
N SER A 266 -8.24 8.66 -73.22
CA SER A 266 -7.08 9.32 -72.62
C SER A 266 -7.31 9.70 -71.15
N LYS A 267 -6.23 9.75 -70.36
CA LYS A 267 -6.22 10.20 -68.95
C LYS A 267 -5.32 11.41 -68.73
N ASP A 268 -4.85 11.98 -69.82
CA ASP A 268 -4.01 13.15 -69.80
C ASP A 268 -4.91 14.37 -69.57
N ALA A 269 -4.47 15.30 -68.72
CA ALA A 269 -5.14 16.58 -68.62
C ALA A 269 -4.93 17.39 -69.91
N VAL A 270 -5.94 18.16 -70.34
CA VAL A 270 -5.88 19.05 -71.51
C VAL A 270 -5.74 20.50 -71.07
N ASN A 271 -5.13 21.33 -71.89
CA ASN A 271 -4.81 22.71 -71.52
C ASN A 271 -5.59 23.76 -72.33
N GLY A 272 -5.43 25.03 -71.93
CA GLY A 272 -6.13 26.16 -72.54
C GLY A 272 -5.77 26.41 -74.01
N GLY A 273 -4.57 26.03 -74.46
CA GLY A 273 -4.14 26.19 -75.86
C GLY A 273 -4.93 25.27 -76.80
N GLN A 274 -5.14 24.02 -76.37
CA GLN A 274 -5.97 23.06 -77.10
C GLN A 274 -7.42 23.55 -77.26
N LEU A 275 -8.00 24.19 -76.24
CA LEU A 275 -9.34 24.77 -76.31
C LEU A 275 -9.39 26.02 -77.20
N HIS A 276 -8.41 26.90 -77.09
CA HIS A 276 -8.34 28.12 -77.88
C HIS A 276 -8.17 27.83 -79.38
N GLY A 277 -7.37 26.82 -79.75
CA GLY A 277 -7.20 26.41 -81.14
C GLY A 277 -8.50 25.96 -81.82
N ILE A 278 -9.38 25.29 -81.08
CA ILE A 278 -10.72 24.89 -81.58
C ILE A 278 -11.58 26.13 -81.84
N ALA A 279 -11.54 27.12 -80.93
CA ALA A 279 -12.32 28.34 -81.06
C ALA A 279 -11.90 29.18 -82.28
N ASP A 280 -10.60 29.30 -82.59
CA ASP A 280 -10.13 30.05 -83.76
C ASP A 280 -10.51 29.38 -85.08
N SER A 281 -10.52 28.04 -85.10
CA SER A 281 -10.96 27.26 -86.26
C SER A 281 -12.42 27.56 -86.68
N VAL A 282 -13.33 27.67 -85.70
CA VAL A 282 -14.76 28.01 -85.95
C VAL A 282 -14.89 29.43 -86.49
N LYS A 283 -14.21 30.39 -85.86
CA LYS A 283 -14.21 31.79 -86.28
C LYS A 283 -13.78 31.95 -87.75
N ASN A 284 -12.68 31.31 -88.15
CA ASN A 284 -12.16 31.42 -89.52
C ASN A 284 -13.11 30.79 -90.56
N SER A 285 -13.87 29.76 -90.19
CA SER A 285 -14.83 29.09 -91.08
C SER A 285 -16.10 29.89 -91.31
N ILE A 286 -16.53 30.68 -90.32
CA ILE A 286 -17.63 31.64 -90.50
C ILE A 286 -17.16 32.80 -91.39
N GLY A 287 -15.92 33.26 -91.20
CA GLY A 287 -15.30 34.28 -92.04
C GLY A 287 -15.94 35.65 -91.91
N GLY A 288 -15.65 36.55 -92.85
CA GLY A 288 -16.09 37.95 -92.77
C GLY A 288 -15.56 38.64 -91.51
N GLU A 289 -16.40 39.40 -90.82
CA GLU A 289 -16.06 40.10 -89.57
C GLU A 289 -16.29 39.23 -88.32
N THR A 290 -15.79 38.00 -88.33
CA THR A 290 -15.88 37.09 -87.18
C THR A 290 -14.61 37.16 -86.33
N ALA A 291 -14.77 37.28 -85.01
CA ALA A 291 -13.67 37.46 -84.06
C ALA A 291 -13.71 36.40 -82.95
N LEU A 292 -12.51 35.98 -82.52
CA LEU A 292 -12.28 35.21 -81.30
C LEU A 292 -11.80 36.19 -80.22
N ASN A 293 -12.56 36.31 -79.14
CA ASN A 293 -12.26 37.20 -78.03
C ASN A 293 -11.17 36.59 -77.12
N PRO A 294 -10.40 37.41 -76.36
CA PRO A 294 -9.32 36.92 -75.51
C PRO A 294 -9.75 35.93 -74.40
N ASP A 295 -11.02 35.93 -74.03
CA ASP A 295 -11.61 34.97 -73.09
C ASP A 295 -12.02 33.63 -73.73
N GLY A 296 -11.89 33.52 -75.05
CA GLY A 296 -12.24 32.33 -75.84
C GLY A 296 -13.61 32.36 -76.52
N SER A 297 -14.43 33.43 -76.38
CA SER A 297 -15.76 33.53 -77.01
C SER A 297 -15.73 33.99 -78.48
N ILE A 298 -16.71 33.58 -79.30
CA ILE A 298 -16.80 33.94 -80.73
C ILE A 298 -17.95 34.92 -80.99
N THR A 299 -17.69 35.96 -81.78
CA THR A 299 -18.71 36.94 -82.21
C THR A 299 -18.62 37.23 -83.70
N THR A 300 -19.77 37.45 -84.34
CA THR A 300 -19.94 37.52 -85.80
C THR A 300 -20.82 38.71 -86.19
N ALA A 301 -20.36 39.60 -87.08
CA ALA A 301 -21.14 40.78 -87.48
C ALA A 301 -21.47 40.85 -88.98
N ASN A 302 -20.58 40.34 -89.84
CA ASN A 302 -20.72 40.52 -91.28
C ASN A 302 -20.07 39.37 -92.04
N VAL A 303 -20.85 38.35 -92.40
CA VAL A 303 -20.40 37.18 -93.14
C VAL A 303 -20.52 37.43 -94.63
N GLY A 304 -19.46 37.15 -95.39
CA GLY A 304 -19.46 37.23 -96.86
C GLY A 304 -19.73 38.62 -97.44
N ASN A 305 -19.48 39.69 -96.67
CA ASN A 305 -19.79 41.09 -97.03
C ASN A 305 -21.28 41.37 -97.26
N THR A 306 -22.15 40.66 -96.52
CA THR A 306 -23.61 40.78 -96.64
C THR A 306 -24.25 41.66 -95.56
N GLY A 307 -23.47 42.08 -94.57
CA GLY A 307 -23.93 42.80 -93.38
C GLY A 307 -24.68 41.92 -92.37
N LYS A 308 -24.50 40.60 -92.41
CA LYS A 308 -25.21 39.64 -91.55
C LYS A 308 -24.29 38.95 -90.55
N GLY A 309 -24.74 38.87 -89.31
CA GLY A 309 -23.98 38.28 -88.19
C GLY A 309 -24.00 36.75 -88.13
N ASN A 310 -24.49 36.05 -89.16
CA ASN A 310 -24.37 34.59 -89.23
C ASN A 310 -24.39 34.11 -90.70
N ILE A 311 -23.93 32.88 -90.90
CA ILE A 311 -23.78 32.28 -92.24
C ILE A 311 -25.13 32.14 -92.94
N HIS A 312 -26.15 31.69 -92.21
CA HIS A 312 -27.46 31.43 -92.79
C HIS A 312 -28.01 32.69 -93.45
N ASP A 313 -28.04 33.79 -92.70
CA ASP A 313 -28.54 35.07 -93.15
C ASP A 313 -27.68 35.67 -94.29
N ALA A 314 -26.37 35.41 -94.27
CA ALA A 314 -25.47 35.88 -95.32
C ALA A 314 -25.69 35.16 -96.65
N ILE A 315 -25.76 33.82 -96.65
CA ILE A 315 -26.06 33.04 -97.86
C ILE A 315 -27.40 33.50 -98.44
N ASP A 316 -28.38 33.73 -97.57
CA ASP A 316 -29.69 34.21 -97.97
C ASP A 316 -29.60 35.57 -98.69
N SER A 317 -28.74 36.48 -98.22
CA SER A 317 -28.50 37.80 -98.82
C SER A 317 -27.78 37.74 -100.18
N VAL A 318 -26.74 36.92 -100.33
CA VAL A 318 -26.02 36.80 -101.62
C VAL A 318 -26.91 36.21 -102.70
N ARG A 319 -27.71 35.20 -102.33
CA ARG A 319 -28.74 34.66 -103.21
C ARG A 319 -29.66 35.77 -103.73
N GLY A 320 -30.01 36.73 -102.86
CA GLY A 320 -30.78 37.92 -103.25
C GLY A 320 -30.06 38.82 -104.27
N ALA A 321 -28.78 39.13 -104.05
CA ALA A 321 -28.02 40.04 -104.91
C ALA A 321 -27.70 39.45 -106.31
N ALA A 322 -27.37 38.16 -106.40
CA ALA A 322 -27.03 37.51 -107.68
C ALA A 322 -28.20 37.52 -108.69
N VAL A 323 -29.44 37.50 -108.21
CA VAL A 323 -30.63 37.59 -109.05
C VAL A 323 -30.70 38.95 -109.78
N ALA A 324 -30.05 40.01 -109.29
CA ALA A 324 -30.17 41.38 -109.81
C ALA A 324 -29.12 41.81 -110.87
N ALA A 325 -27.95 41.17 -110.99
CA ALA A 325 -26.76 41.72 -111.68
C ALA A 325 -26.62 41.49 -113.21
N LYS A 326 -27.70 41.31 -113.97
CA LYS A 326 -27.63 41.08 -115.45
C LYS A 326 -27.40 42.42 -116.22
N THR A 327 -26.48 42.47 -117.20
CA THR A 327 -26.20 43.67 -118.03
C THR A 327 -26.97 43.72 -119.35
N THR A 328 -27.10 44.94 -119.90
CA THR A 328 -27.77 45.24 -121.18
C THR A 328 -26.87 46.17 -122.00
N VAL A 329 -26.65 45.88 -123.30
CA VAL A 329 -25.84 46.73 -124.20
C VAL A 329 -26.76 47.56 -125.09
N THR A 330 -26.44 48.84 -125.29
CA THR A 330 -27.18 49.74 -126.17
C THR A 330 -26.26 50.22 -127.32
N GLU A 331 -26.74 50.10 -128.55
CA GLU A 331 -26.01 50.38 -129.79
C GLU A 331 -25.72 51.90 -129.94
N GLY A 332 -24.47 52.27 -130.28
CA GLY A 332 -24.08 53.67 -130.53
C GLY A 332 -23.90 53.91 -132.02
N ASN A 333 -24.25 55.11 -132.51
CA ASN A 333 -24.51 55.42 -133.93
C ASN A 333 -23.51 54.93 -135.01
N ASN A 334 -22.27 54.51 -134.66
CA ASN A 334 -21.28 53.94 -135.58
C ASN A 334 -20.81 52.49 -135.25
N MET A 335 -21.49 51.76 -134.35
CA MET A 335 -21.30 50.32 -134.11
C MET A 335 -22.64 49.60 -134.18
N VAL A 336 -22.69 48.42 -134.82
CA VAL A 336 -23.79 47.46 -134.69
C VAL A 336 -23.44 46.43 -133.63
N VAL A 337 -24.31 46.26 -132.63
CA VAL A 337 -24.18 45.23 -131.58
C VAL A 337 -25.20 44.12 -131.83
N THR A 338 -24.74 42.88 -131.99
CA THR A 338 -25.61 41.69 -132.11
C THR A 338 -25.45 40.84 -130.86
N GLN A 339 -26.52 40.68 -130.08
CA GLN A 339 -26.53 39.84 -128.88
C GLN A 339 -26.39 38.35 -129.24
N SER A 340 -25.56 37.65 -128.49
CA SER A 340 -25.53 36.19 -128.44
C SER A 340 -25.63 35.70 -126.99
N THR A 341 -25.89 34.41 -126.80
CA THR A 341 -25.88 33.78 -125.47
C THR A 341 -24.68 32.85 -125.41
N ASN A 342 -23.87 33.01 -124.37
CA ASN A 342 -22.72 32.17 -124.08
C ASN A 342 -23.16 30.80 -123.52
N PRO A 343 -22.30 29.76 -123.59
CA PRO A 343 -22.58 28.45 -122.99
C PRO A 343 -22.87 28.46 -121.48
N ASP A 344 -22.47 29.50 -120.74
CA ASP A 344 -22.69 29.67 -119.30
C ASP A 344 -24.04 30.35 -118.94
N GLY A 345 -24.90 30.58 -119.93
CA GLY A 345 -26.22 31.19 -119.74
C GLY A 345 -26.21 32.71 -119.63
N SER A 346 -25.04 33.36 -119.68
CA SER A 346 -24.93 34.82 -119.82
C SER A 346 -25.19 35.25 -121.28
N THR A 347 -25.70 36.47 -121.48
CA THR A 347 -25.87 37.09 -122.80
C THR A 347 -24.89 38.24 -122.98
N ASN A 348 -24.39 38.48 -124.20
CA ASN A 348 -23.56 39.63 -124.55
C ASN A 348 -24.32 40.73 -125.32
#